data_AF-A0A0A9WIT6-F1
#
_entry.id   AF-A0A0A9WIT6-F1
#
_cell.length_a   1.000
_cell.length_b   1.000
_cell.length_c   1.000
_cell.angle_alpha   90.00
_cell.angle_beta   90.00
_cell.angle_gamma   90.00
#
_symmetry.space_group_name_H-M   'P 1'
#
loop_
_entity.id
_entity.type
_entity.pdbx_description
1 polymer ?
#
loop_
_entity_poly.entity_id
_entity_poly.type
_entity_poly.pdbx_seq_one_letter_code
_entity_poly.pdbx_strand_id
1 'polypeptide(L)'
;LMNIIDWTPVYTNCDVNQAYELFLCILQNCIELCTNLVKPVNHKSRKLKPWITAALVTSINQRDELAKKSKNSPNDSQLRGKYVKYRNKLNALLEKPKKEYFSEQIGHSSTLTKLWKTINVALGKTSDEVAPIKKLVCDGEEITDLQEIANRLNG
;
A
#
# COMPACT_ATOMS: atom_id res chain seq x y z
N LEU A 1 -24.84 20.36 0.99
CA LEU A 1 -25.39 21.23 -0.08
C LEU A 1 -26.90 21.19 -0.14
N MET A 2 -27.54 20.02 -0.31
CA MET A 2 -29.01 19.87 -0.43
C MET A 2 -29.84 20.57 0.66
N ASN A 3 -29.35 20.63 1.91
CA ASN A 3 -30.06 21.26 3.03
C ASN A 3 -29.94 22.80 3.09
N ILE A 4 -29.11 23.41 2.23
CA ILE A 4 -28.83 24.86 2.20
C ILE A 4 -29.45 25.48 0.93
N ILE A 5 -29.99 24.65 0.04
CA ILE A 5 -30.54 25.07 -1.23
C ILE A 5 -31.97 25.54 -1.05
N ASP A 6 -32.27 26.69 -1.62
CA ASP A 6 -33.61 27.22 -1.69
C ASP A 6 -34.40 26.51 -2.79
N TRP A 7 -35.43 25.77 -2.37
CA TRP A 7 -36.34 25.05 -3.26
C TRP A 7 -37.60 25.85 -3.61
N THR A 8 -37.76 27.05 -3.04
CA THR A 8 -38.91 27.93 -3.28
C THR A 8 -39.21 28.10 -4.78
N PRO A 9 -38.22 28.30 -5.68
CA PRO A 9 -38.48 28.45 -7.12
C PRO A 9 -39.09 27.22 -7.80
N VAL A 10 -38.89 26.03 -7.23
CA VAL A 10 -39.50 24.78 -7.74
C VAL A 10 -40.95 24.67 -7.26
N TYR A 11 -41.22 25.03 -6.00
CA TYR A 11 -42.56 24.93 -5.40
C TYR A 11 -43.53 26.01 -5.87
N THR A 12 -43.04 27.19 -6.26
CA THR A 12 -43.88 28.31 -6.68
C THR A 12 -44.17 28.34 -8.18
N ASN A 13 -43.64 27.39 -8.94
CA ASN A 13 -43.79 27.36 -10.38
C ASN A 13 -45.13 26.74 -10.79
N CYS A 14 -45.93 27.49 -11.56
CA CYS A 14 -47.28 27.07 -11.98
C CYS A 14 -47.24 26.03 -13.11
N ASP A 15 -46.14 25.93 -13.85
CA ASP A 15 -45.95 24.96 -14.91
C ASP A 15 -45.12 23.78 -14.39
N VAL A 16 -45.73 22.60 -14.39
CA VAL A 16 -45.12 21.36 -13.87
C VAL A 16 -43.86 20.97 -14.65
N ASN A 17 -43.82 21.20 -15.96
CA ASN A 17 -42.65 20.89 -16.77
C ASN A 17 -41.51 21.84 -16.43
N GLN A 18 -41.80 23.14 -16.26
CA GLN A 18 -40.79 24.12 -15.86
C GLN A 18 -40.27 23.86 -14.44
N ALA A 19 -41.15 23.47 -13.51
CA ALA A 19 -40.78 23.07 -12.16
C ALA A 19 -39.81 21.87 -12.17
N TYR A 20 -40.08 20.88 -13.02
CA TYR A 20 -39.24 19.70 -13.18
C TYR A 20 -37.86 20.03 -13.76
N GLU A 21 -37.79 20.88 -14.80
CA GLU A 21 -36.52 21.33 -15.38
C GLU A 21 -35.68 22.12 -14.36
N LEU A 22 -36.31 23.00 -13.57
CA LEU A 22 -35.66 23.72 -12.48
C LEU A 22 -35.10 22.77 -11.41
N PHE A 23 -35.87 21.76 -11.02
CA PHE A 23 -35.42 20.73 -10.08
C PHE A 23 -34.19 20.00 -10.61
N LEU A 24 -34.21 19.55 -11.87
CA LEU A 24 -33.09 18.85 -12.49
C LEU A 24 -31.84 19.73 -12.57
N CYS A 25 -31.99 21.00 -12.94
CA CYS A 25 -30.90 21.95 -13.01
C CYS A 25 -30.22 22.15 -11.65
N ILE A 26 -31.01 22.36 -10.59
CA ILE A 26 -30.51 22.52 -9.22
C ILE A 26 -29.78 21.25 -8.77
N LEU A 27 -30.38 20.08 -9.00
CA LEU A 27 -29.81 18.80 -8.61
C LEU A 27 -28.49 18.52 -9.34
N GLN A 28 -28.43 18.78 -10.64
CA GLN A 28 -27.24 18.59 -11.47
C GLN A 28 -26.09 19.46 -10.97
N ASN A 29 -26.36 20.73 -10.67
CA ASN A 29 -25.38 21.65 -10.09
C ASN A 29 -24.88 21.16 -8.71
N CYS A 30 -25.76 20.60 -7.86
CA CYS A 30 -25.32 19.98 -6.61
C CYS A 30 -24.35 18.84 -6.82
N ILE A 31 -24.64 17.96 -7.78
CA ILE A 31 -23.81 16.81 -8.10
C ILE A 31 -22.46 17.30 -8.57
N GLU A 32 -22.40 18.27 -9.47
CA GLU A 32 -21.15 18.83 -9.98
C GLU A 32 -20.32 19.50 -8.89
N LEU A 33 -20.95 20.23 -7.97
CA LEU A 33 -20.24 20.87 -6.84
C LEU A 33 -19.77 19.87 -5.78
N CYS A 34 -20.47 18.76 -5.60
CA CYS A 34 -20.16 17.75 -4.59
C CYS A 34 -19.33 16.58 -5.11
N THR A 35 -19.16 16.45 -6.42
CA THR A 35 -18.39 15.37 -7.03
C THR A 35 -17.10 15.90 -7.63
N ASN A 36 -16.01 15.22 -7.34
CA ASN A 36 -14.75 15.47 -8.03
C ASN A 36 -14.59 14.42 -9.12
N LEU A 37 -14.33 14.87 -10.35
CA LEU A 37 -13.93 13.99 -11.44
C LEU A 37 -12.54 13.41 -11.15
N VAL A 38 -12.52 12.22 -10.56
CA VAL A 38 -11.27 11.48 -10.34
C VAL A 38 -10.97 10.64 -11.58
N LYS A 39 -9.83 10.89 -12.23
CA LYS A 39 -9.35 9.98 -13.28
C LYS A 39 -9.14 8.59 -12.65
N PRO A 40 -9.69 7.51 -13.24
CA PRO A 40 -9.50 6.18 -12.69
C PRO A 40 -8.01 5.87 -12.64
N VAL A 41 -7.50 5.62 -11.43
CA VAL A 41 -6.10 5.19 -11.26
C VAL A 41 -6.01 3.77 -11.81
N ASN A 42 -5.19 3.57 -12.85
CA ASN A 42 -4.95 2.25 -13.39
C ASN A 42 -4.08 1.44 -12.42
N HIS A 43 -4.72 0.74 -11.48
CA HIS A 43 -4.02 -0.10 -10.51
C HIS A 43 -3.26 -1.26 -11.16
N LYS A 44 -3.60 -1.66 -12.40
CA LYS A 44 -2.93 -2.77 -13.11
C LYS A 44 -1.50 -2.43 -13.54
N SER A 45 -1.18 -1.15 -13.74
CA SER A 45 0.18 -0.71 -14.13
C SER A 45 1.06 -0.35 -12.94
N ARG A 46 0.49 -0.19 -11.73
CA ARG A 46 1.25 0.22 -10.55
C ARG A 46 2.01 -0.97 -9.94
N LYS A 47 3.34 -0.95 -10.05
CA LYS A 47 4.20 -1.89 -9.32
C LYS A 47 4.16 -1.57 -7.82
N LEU A 48 3.62 -2.48 -7.01
CA LEU A 48 3.59 -2.36 -5.55
C LEU A 48 4.98 -2.55 -4.92
N LYS A 49 5.81 -3.40 -5.53
CA LYS A 49 7.16 -3.71 -5.08
C LYS A 49 8.13 -3.52 -6.26
N PRO A 50 9.08 -2.57 -6.18
CA PRO A 50 9.96 -2.25 -7.30
C PRO A 50 10.76 -3.45 -7.84
N TRP A 51 11.15 -4.38 -6.97
CA TRP A 51 11.94 -5.57 -7.30
C TRP A 51 11.12 -6.73 -7.92
N ILE A 52 9.80 -6.57 -8.12
CA ILE A 52 8.96 -7.59 -8.74
C ILE A 52 8.83 -7.32 -10.24
N THR A 53 9.30 -8.27 -11.05
CA THR A 53 9.24 -8.23 -12.52
C THR A 53 7.96 -8.87 -13.04
N ALA A 54 7.61 -8.61 -14.30
CA ALA A 54 6.45 -9.24 -14.95
C ALA A 54 6.55 -10.78 -14.97
N ALA A 55 7.75 -11.33 -15.18
CA ALA A 55 7.99 -12.78 -15.13
C ALA A 55 7.75 -13.37 -13.73
N LEU A 56 8.12 -12.64 -12.67
CA LEU A 56 7.82 -13.03 -11.29
C LEU A 56 6.32 -12.95 -11.01
N VAL A 57 5.60 -11.96 -11.56
CA VAL A 57 4.13 -11.89 -11.47
C VAL A 57 3.49 -13.12 -12.12
N THR A 58 3.92 -13.51 -13.31
CA THR A 58 3.43 -14.75 -13.96
C THR A 58 3.67 -15.98 -13.08
N SER A 59 4.84 -16.07 -12.46
CA SER A 59 5.18 -17.18 -11.57
C SER A 59 4.34 -17.17 -10.28
N ILE A 60 4.09 -15.98 -9.71
CA ILE A 60 3.19 -15.76 -8.56
C ILE A 60 1.77 -16.24 -8.90
N ASN A 61 1.24 -15.86 -10.07
CA ASN A 61 -0.09 -16.27 -10.50
C ASN A 61 -0.17 -17.80 -10.64
N GLN A 62 0.85 -18.43 -11.23
CA GLN A 62 0.90 -19.90 -11.35
C GLN A 62 0.94 -20.59 -9.97
N ARG A 63 1.69 -20.05 -9.00
CA ARG A 63 1.65 -20.54 -7.61
C ARG A 63 0.23 -20.46 -7.04
N ASP A 64 -0.47 -19.34 -7.26
CA ASP A 64 -1.80 -19.11 -6.70
C ASP A 64 -2.86 -20.01 -7.33
N GLU A 65 -2.76 -20.26 -8.64
CA GLU A 65 -3.57 -21.28 -9.30
C GLU A 65 -3.32 -22.67 -8.73
N LEU A 66 -2.06 -23.06 -8.53
CA LEU A 66 -1.71 -24.34 -7.90
C LEU A 66 -2.23 -24.42 -6.46
N ALA A 67 -2.17 -23.32 -5.70
CA ALA A 67 -2.71 -23.24 -4.34
C ALA A 67 -4.22 -23.47 -4.35
N LYS A 68 -4.94 -22.80 -5.26
CA LYS A 68 -6.40 -22.96 -5.42
C LYS A 68 -6.77 -24.38 -5.80
N LYS A 69 -6.08 -24.96 -6.78
CA LYS A 69 -6.29 -26.37 -7.20
C LYS A 69 -6.03 -27.33 -6.03
N SER A 70 -4.90 -27.17 -5.33
CA SER A 70 -4.55 -28.01 -4.17
C SER A 70 -5.56 -27.88 -3.03
N LYS A 71 -6.13 -26.69 -2.80
CA LYS A 71 -7.18 -26.47 -1.79
C LYS A 71 -8.50 -27.14 -2.17
N ASN A 72 -8.85 -27.13 -3.45
CA ASN A 72 -10.08 -27.74 -3.96
C ASN A 72 -9.99 -29.27 -4.06
N SER A 73 -8.79 -29.85 -3.97
CA SER A 73 -8.55 -31.29 -4.07
C SER A 73 -7.68 -31.76 -2.90
N PRO A 74 -8.21 -31.75 -1.66
CA PRO A 74 -7.42 -31.97 -0.44
C PRO A 74 -6.79 -33.38 -0.35
N ASN A 75 -7.38 -34.37 -1.03
CA ASN A 75 -6.89 -35.75 -1.04
C ASN A 75 -5.83 -36.01 -2.14
N ASP A 76 -5.56 -35.02 -3.01
CA ASP A 76 -4.55 -35.16 -4.06
C ASP A 76 -3.16 -34.77 -3.50
N SER A 77 -2.46 -35.77 -2.97
CA SER A 77 -1.12 -35.62 -2.41
C SER A 77 -0.07 -35.21 -3.45
N GLN A 78 -0.24 -35.60 -4.72
CA GLN A 78 0.67 -35.23 -5.80
C GLN A 78 0.55 -33.74 -6.13
N LEU A 79 -0.68 -33.23 -6.26
CA LEU A 79 -0.96 -31.83 -6.50
C LEU A 79 -0.48 -30.96 -5.34
N ARG A 80 -0.69 -31.41 -4.10
CA ARG A 80 -0.15 -30.75 -2.90
C ARG A 80 1.38 -30.69 -2.94
N GLY A 81 2.03 -31.80 -3.26
CA GLY A 81 3.50 -31.87 -3.41
C GLY A 81 4.02 -30.94 -4.50
N LYS A 82 3.35 -30.88 -5.65
CA LYS A 82 3.67 -29.96 -6.75
C LYS A 82 3.56 -28.50 -6.33
N TYR A 83 2.47 -28.13 -5.65
CA TYR A 83 2.31 -26.78 -5.09
C TYR A 83 3.45 -26.42 -4.13
N VAL A 84 3.76 -27.29 -3.16
CA VAL A 84 4.81 -27.03 -2.16
C VAL A 84 6.17 -26.84 -2.82
N LYS A 85 6.55 -27.73 -3.75
CA LYS A 85 7.80 -27.64 -4.52
C LYS A 85 7.87 -26.33 -5.30
N TYR A 86 6.79 -25.98 -6.01
CA TYR A 86 6.71 -24.74 -6.79
C TYR A 86 6.83 -23.50 -5.91
N ARG A 87 6.07 -23.44 -4.81
CA ARG A 87 6.11 -22.33 -3.84
C ARG A 87 7.51 -22.13 -3.29
N ASN A 88 8.19 -23.21 -2.90
CA ASN A 88 9.54 -23.11 -2.33
C ASN A 88 10.55 -22.60 -3.38
N LYS A 89 10.47 -23.09 -4.62
CA LYS A 89 11.28 -22.59 -5.74
C LYS A 89 11.02 -21.10 -6.00
N LEU A 90 9.75 -20.69 -6.03
CA LEU A 90 9.38 -19.30 -6.24
C LEU A 90 9.88 -18.40 -5.10
N ASN A 91 9.81 -18.84 -3.84
CA ASN A 91 10.33 -18.08 -2.71
C ASN A 91 11.84 -17.83 -2.86
N ALA A 92 12.61 -18.84 -3.27
CA ALA A 92 14.04 -18.67 -3.56
C ALA A 92 14.28 -17.66 -4.70
N LEU A 93 13.45 -17.70 -5.75
CA LEU A 93 13.54 -16.77 -6.88
C LEU A 93 13.16 -15.33 -6.49
N LEU A 94 12.25 -15.14 -5.54
CA LEU A 94 11.83 -13.82 -5.05
C LEU A 94 12.85 -13.19 -4.11
N GLU A 95 13.63 -14.01 -3.39
CA GLU A 95 14.65 -13.52 -2.45
C GLU A 95 15.80 -12.80 -3.14
N LYS A 96 16.28 -13.31 -4.28
CA LYS A 96 17.39 -12.70 -5.02
C LYS A 96 17.14 -11.23 -5.42
N PRO A 97 16.10 -10.90 -6.22
CA PRO A 97 15.85 -9.52 -6.64
C PRO A 97 15.48 -8.60 -5.48
N LYS A 98 14.86 -9.14 -4.42
CA LYS A 98 14.59 -8.39 -3.19
C LYS A 98 15.91 -7.96 -2.52
N LYS A 99 16.86 -8.89 -2.37
CA LYS A 99 18.17 -8.62 -1.77
C LYS A 99 18.98 -7.63 -2.61
N GLU A 100 19.03 -7.84 -3.92
CA GLU A 100 19.72 -6.94 -4.86
C GLU A 100 19.17 -5.51 -4.74
N TYR A 101 17.85 -5.35 -4.79
CA TYR A 101 17.21 -4.04 -4.63
C TYR A 101 17.58 -3.35 -3.32
N PHE A 102 17.44 -4.03 -2.17
CA PHE A 102 17.75 -3.39 -0.88
C PHE A 102 19.25 -3.14 -0.72
N SER A 103 20.13 -4.00 -1.24
CA SER A 103 21.57 -3.78 -1.26
C SER A 103 21.94 -2.53 -2.05
N GLU A 104 21.33 -2.32 -3.21
CA GLU A 104 21.51 -1.11 -4.01
C GLU A 104 20.98 0.13 -3.28
N GLN A 105 19.76 0.07 -2.72
CA GLN A 105 19.19 1.21 -1.98
C GLN A 105 20.01 1.61 -0.75
N ILE A 106 20.62 0.63 -0.08
CA ILE A 106 21.54 0.86 1.04
C ILE A 106 22.85 1.46 0.53
N GLY A 107 23.45 0.89 -0.51
CA GLY A 107 24.70 1.39 -1.10
C GLY A 107 24.60 2.80 -1.69
N HIS A 108 23.43 3.18 -2.20
CA HIS A 108 23.16 4.53 -2.72
C HIS A 108 22.64 5.52 -1.67
N SER A 109 22.48 5.10 -0.41
CA SER A 109 21.97 5.98 0.64
C SER A 109 23.04 7.01 1.03
N SER A 110 22.79 8.27 0.67
CA SER A 110 23.71 9.38 0.95
C SER A 110 23.65 9.89 2.38
N THR A 111 22.64 9.50 3.16
CA THR A 111 22.44 9.94 4.55
C THR A 111 21.93 8.82 5.43
N LEU A 112 22.28 8.88 6.71
CA LEU A 112 21.83 7.92 7.74
C LEU A 112 20.30 7.85 7.83
N THR A 113 19.60 8.99 7.65
CA THR A 113 18.13 9.02 7.61
C THR A 113 17.55 8.23 6.45
N LYS A 114 18.14 8.32 5.25
CA LYS A 114 17.70 7.55 4.08
C LYS A 114 17.98 6.06 4.28
N LEU A 115 19.13 5.72 4.85
CA LEU A 115 19.50 4.36 5.21
C LEU A 115 18.47 3.73 6.14
N TRP A 116 18.14 4.40 7.26
CA TRP A 116 17.16 3.91 8.22
C TRP A 116 15.76 3.81 7.62
N LYS A 117 15.35 4.74 6.75
CA LYS A 117 14.10 4.62 5.99
C LYS A 117 14.09 3.34 5.14
N THR A 118 15.16 3.09 4.38
CA THR A 118 15.29 1.87 3.56
C THR A 118 15.24 0.60 4.42
N ILE A 119 15.93 0.57 5.57
CA ILE A 119 15.93 -0.55 6.50
C ILE A 119 14.53 -0.78 7.08
N ASN A 120 13.82 0.27 7.50
CA ASN A 120 12.46 0.16 8.01
C ASN A 120 11.51 -0.43 6.96
N VAL A 121 11.63 0.01 5.70
CA VAL A 121 10.88 -0.57 4.58
C VAL A 121 11.24 -2.04 4.37
N ALA A 122 12.52 -2.41 4.46
CA ALA A 122 12.97 -3.80 4.33
C ALA A 122 12.40 -4.72 5.43
N LEU A 123 12.29 -4.19 6.66
CA LEU A 123 11.73 -4.88 7.82
C LEU A 123 10.19 -4.87 7.85
N GLY A 124 9.53 -4.15 6.94
CA GLY A 124 8.08 -4.01 6.93
C GLY A 124 7.53 -3.12 8.06
N LYS A 125 8.38 -2.26 8.65
CA LYS A 125 7.95 -1.23 9.61
C LYS A 125 7.32 -0.08 8.82
N THR A 126 6.00 0.07 8.94
CA THR A 126 5.21 1.07 8.21
C THR A 126 4.68 2.20 9.08
N SER A 127 4.83 2.11 10.41
CA SER A 127 4.42 3.17 11.32
C SER A 127 5.59 4.10 11.66
N ASP A 128 5.28 5.39 11.73
CA ASP A 128 6.13 6.41 12.34
C ASP A 128 6.07 6.34 13.89
N GLU A 129 5.43 5.31 14.45
CA GLU A 129 5.43 5.04 15.88
C GLU A 129 6.82 4.55 16.30
N VAL A 130 7.71 5.52 16.51
CA VAL A 130 8.97 5.31 17.17
C VAL A 130 8.66 5.13 18.64
N ALA A 131 8.61 3.88 19.11
CA ALA A 131 8.74 3.63 20.53
C ALA A 131 10.09 4.23 20.98
N PRO A 132 10.10 5.18 21.93
CA PRO A 132 11.34 5.82 22.34
C PRO A 132 12.29 4.77 22.91
N ILE A 133 13.55 4.81 22.48
CA ILE A 133 14.61 3.99 23.09
C ILE A 133 14.74 4.46 24.52
N LYS A 134 14.36 3.60 25.47
CA LYS A 134 14.40 3.92 26.91
C LYS A 134 15.79 3.71 27.53
N LYS A 135 16.64 2.94 26.85
CA LYS A 135 17.94 2.48 27.34
C LYS A 135 18.81 2.03 26.17
N LEU A 136 20.10 2.40 26.21
CA LEU A 136 21.16 1.88 25.37
C LEU A 136 22.26 1.28 26.27
N VAL A 137 22.85 0.15 25.86
CA VAL A 137 24.01 -0.43 26.56
C VAL A 137 25.19 -0.42 25.60
N CYS A 138 26.23 0.35 25.93
CA CYS A 138 27.47 0.45 25.16
C CYS A 138 28.64 0.22 26.10
N ASP A 139 29.56 -0.68 25.75
CA ASP A 139 30.79 -0.96 26.53
C ASP A 139 30.57 -1.31 28.02
N GLY A 140 29.39 -1.86 28.35
CA GLY A 140 29.01 -2.20 29.71
C GLY A 140 28.35 -1.06 30.49
N GLU A 141 28.27 0.14 29.91
CA GLU A 141 27.58 1.29 30.50
C GLU A 141 26.12 1.35 30.05
N GLU A 142 25.22 1.63 31.00
CA GLU A 142 23.80 1.84 30.76
C GLU A 142 23.51 3.33 30.59
N ILE A 143 23.06 3.69 29.39
CA ILE A 143 22.71 5.06 29.02
C ILE A 143 21.20 5.15 28.91
N THR A 144 20.59 5.99 29.76
CA THR A 144 19.14 6.27 29.74
C THR A 144 18.83 7.69 29.25
N ASP A 145 19.84 8.56 29.15
CA ASP A 145 19.66 9.92 28.66
C ASP A 145 19.44 9.94 27.13
N LEU A 146 18.36 10.58 26.70
CA LEU A 146 17.95 10.59 25.29
C LEU A 146 18.94 11.31 24.38
N GLN A 147 19.62 12.35 24.89
CA GLN A 147 20.55 13.14 24.10
C GLN A 147 21.88 12.40 23.94
N GLU A 148 22.33 11.73 25.00
CA GLU A 148 23.49 10.85 24.95
C GLU A 148 23.26 9.61 24.08
N ILE A 149 22.08 9.00 24.15
CA ILE A 149 21.66 7.93 23.22
C ILE A 149 21.71 8.44 21.78
N ALA A 150 21.16 9.63 21.50
CA ALA A 150 21.16 10.20 20.15
C ALA A 150 22.59 10.45 19.65
N ASN A 151 23.47 11.02 20.48
CA ASN A 151 24.85 11.29 20.11
C ASN A 151 25.64 10.00 19.82
N ARG A 152 25.46 8.94 20.63
CA ARG A 152 26.10 7.63 20.41
C ARG A 152 25.64 6.96 19.11
N LEU A 153 24.37 7.13 18.72
CA LEU A 153 23.83 6.57 17.48
C LEU A 153 24.17 7.39 16.23
N ASN A 154 24.44 8.69 16.40
CA ASN A 154 24.81 9.61 15.32
C ASN A 154 26.32 9.67 15.05
N GLY A 155 27.12 8.93 15.82
CA GLY A 155 28.58 8.87 15.74
C GLY A 155 29.11 8.37 14.40
#